data_AF-A0A7H9AYJ3-F1
#
_entry.id   AF-A0A7H9AYJ3-F1
#
_cell.length_a   1.000
_cell.length_b   1.000
_cell.length_c   1.000
_cell.angle_alpha   90.00
_cell.angle_beta   90.00
_cell.angle_gamma   90.00
#
_symmetry.space_group_name_H-M   'P 1'
#
loop_
_entity.id
_entity.type
_entity.pdbx_description
1 polymer ?
#
loop_
_entity_poly.entity_id
_entity_poly.type
_entity_poly.pdbx_seq_one_letter_code
_entity_poly.pdbx_strand_id
1 'polypeptide(L)'
;MFSVIQSPCVFEPLPILNVLEGDQLCYGPELKKRRSVGNPCRYSRPAPKTSPISMRYSVEENDDSYILSLYKKVPEGRIAEMVNQELVKLKESAYRPIYHVVHDILGNSYYLEEEQDENELIRKAMSQLNMNAIYRKVAREAFQDLNIELNHRGDELTVSSQRDGISKSFEIDEQIADVRVVGCKYDEVNEYGILKLMLEKISNTNNLVTLLKLSESDQLRSSGQQRIAREAALEGKANQDEAERQKREEAKRTNALAEEQKEKHMQERAIALAEEQRRKRLEEEIAYALAKQQKEKQMKERAIALAKEQREKRIEERKLIEAKEKEAEKERKLAITHQNARIRDEAERAKLQKKIAKEQKLKQRKAALVAEKKAARLQKQFEKDSAGSKNIVININFNGDQKGEWTKNHRNEDFVGTELKRITSPILEDIQDEELDRFNASLMKSPTGSSIIEEAV
;
A
#
# COMPACT_ATOMS: atom_id res chain seq x y z
N MET A 1 39.82 -30.92 1.60
CA MET A 1 38.68 -30.34 2.34
C MET A 1 38.88 -28.84 2.37
N PHE A 2 38.51 -28.17 1.28
CA PHE A 2 38.65 -26.71 1.18
C PHE A 2 37.32 -26.08 1.61
N SER A 3 37.44 -25.23 2.61
CA SER A 3 36.41 -24.35 3.15
C SER A 3 35.90 -23.42 2.06
N VAL A 4 34.59 -23.48 1.82
CA VAL A 4 33.83 -22.50 1.05
C VAL A 4 33.97 -21.15 1.77
N ILE A 5 34.71 -20.22 1.17
CA ILE A 5 34.69 -18.81 1.55
C ILE A 5 33.45 -18.23 0.90
N GLN A 6 32.36 -18.12 1.65
CA GLN A 6 31.20 -17.33 1.23
C GLN A 6 31.60 -15.86 1.28
N SER A 7 31.74 -15.26 0.10
CA SER A 7 31.89 -13.82 -0.09
C SER A 7 30.61 -13.10 0.38
N PRO A 8 30.72 -12.03 1.19
CA PRO A 8 29.58 -11.25 1.64
C PRO A 8 29.18 -10.26 0.54
N CYS A 9 28.51 -10.76 -0.48
CA CYS A 9 27.84 -9.91 -1.47
C CYS A 9 26.41 -10.39 -1.57
N VAL A 10 25.61 -9.99 -0.58
CA VAL A 10 24.16 -9.99 -0.72
C VAL A 10 23.84 -8.77 -1.58
N PHE A 11 23.83 -8.94 -2.90
CA PHE A 11 23.15 -8.00 -3.75
C PHE A 11 21.65 -8.23 -3.56
N GLU A 12 20.97 -7.24 -3.00
CA GLU A 12 19.51 -7.14 -3.09
C GLU A 12 19.13 -7.16 -4.58
N PRO A 13 18.32 -8.14 -5.03
CA PRO A 13 17.81 -8.11 -6.38
C PRO A 13 16.91 -6.89 -6.53
N LEU A 14 17.28 -6.00 -7.46
CA LEU A 14 16.48 -4.84 -7.83
C LEU A 14 15.05 -5.28 -8.20
N PRO A 15 14.02 -4.50 -7.81
CA PRO A 15 12.64 -4.81 -8.14
C PRO A 15 12.48 -4.84 -9.66
N ILE A 16 12.02 -5.99 -10.16
CA ILE A 16 11.62 -6.18 -11.55
C ILE A 16 10.43 -5.26 -11.78
N LEU A 17 10.67 -4.14 -12.45
CA LEU A 17 9.68 -3.14 -12.82
C LEU A 17 8.78 -3.74 -13.92
N ASN A 18 7.80 -4.56 -13.52
CA ASN A 18 6.67 -4.94 -14.36
C ASN A 18 5.70 -3.76 -14.42
N VAL A 19 6.09 -2.69 -15.13
CA VAL A 19 5.20 -1.57 -15.45
C VAL A 19 5.28 -1.36 -16.95
N LEU A 20 4.41 -2.07 -17.67
CA LEU A 20 3.83 -1.70 -18.97
C LEU A 20 2.90 -2.84 -19.42
N GLU A 21 1.83 -3.06 -18.66
CA GLU A 21 0.59 -3.59 -19.23
C GLU A 21 -0.09 -2.43 -19.97
N GLY A 22 0.17 -2.32 -21.27
CA GLY A 22 -0.41 -1.31 -22.14
C GLY A 22 0.20 -1.41 -23.52
N ASP A 23 -0.46 -2.16 -24.40
CA ASP A 23 -0.28 -2.23 -25.85
C ASP A 23 1.16 -2.40 -26.38
N GLN A 24 1.59 -3.66 -26.47
CA GLN A 24 2.65 -4.05 -27.39
C GLN A 24 2.20 -3.87 -28.85
N LEU A 25 2.54 -2.72 -29.42
CA LEU A 25 2.64 -2.54 -30.87
C LEU A 25 3.83 -3.35 -31.40
N CYS A 26 3.59 -4.65 -31.65
CA CYS A 26 4.50 -5.51 -32.38
C CYS A 26 4.54 -5.12 -33.86
N TYR A 27 5.45 -4.21 -34.25
CA TYR A 27 5.85 -4.05 -35.64
C TYR A 27 6.83 -5.17 -36.04
N GLY A 28 6.28 -6.37 -36.26
CA GLY A 28 6.96 -7.47 -36.93
C GLY A 28 6.35 -7.70 -38.33
N PRO A 29 7.13 -8.14 -39.33
CA PRO A 29 6.61 -8.47 -40.65
C PRO A 29 5.54 -9.56 -40.54
N GLU A 30 4.39 -9.34 -41.18
CA GLU A 30 3.24 -10.26 -41.15
C GLU A 30 3.65 -11.68 -41.54
N LEU A 31 3.73 -12.57 -40.53
CA LEU A 31 3.84 -14.00 -40.77
C LEU A 31 2.52 -14.47 -41.37
N LYS A 32 2.53 -14.79 -42.67
CA LYS A 32 1.44 -15.47 -43.39
C LYS A 32 0.88 -16.60 -42.52
N LYS A 33 -0.36 -16.41 -42.06
CA LYS A 33 -1.14 -17.38 -41.29
C LYS A 33 -1.27 -18.69 -42.10
N ARG A 34 -0.42 -19.68 -41.79
CA ARG A 34 -0.72 -21.08 -42.08
C ARG A 34 -1.97 -21.43 -41.28
N ARG A 35 -3.00 -21.99 -41.93
CA ARG A 35 -4.14 -22.63 -41.25
C ARG A 35 -3.59 -23.73 -40.36
N SER A 36 -3.35 -23.44 -39.08
CA SER A 36 -3.13 -24.46 -38.07
C SER A 36 -4.47 -25.09 -37.76
N VAL A 37 -4.64 -26.30 -38.27
CA VAL A 37 -5.68 -27.22 -37.85
C VAL A 37 -5.47 -27.52 -36.37
N GLY A 38 -6.45 -27.17 -35.55
CA GLY A 38 -6.69 -27.77 -34.22
C GLY A 38 -5.62 -27.52 -33.15
N ASN A 39 -5.56 -26.30 -32.61
CA ASN A 39 -5.23 -26.21 -31.19
C ASN A 39 -6.51 -26.55 -30.41
N PRO A 40 -6.53 -27.55 -29.52
CA PRO A 40 -7.69 -27.81 -28.68
C PRO A 40 -7.93 -26.55 -27.86
N CYS A 41 -9.13 -25.98 -28.01
CA CYS A 41 -9.66 -24.94 -27.16
C CYS A 41 -9.29 -25.28 -25.71
N ARG A 42 -8.30 -24.58 -25.16
CA ARG A 42 -8.20 -24.46 -23.71
C ARG A 42 -9.49 -23.78 -23.33
N TYR A 43 -10.45 -24.57 -22.85
CA TYR A 43 -11.65 -24.07 -22.22
C TYR A 43 -11.19 -22.96 -21.28
N SER A 44 -11.42 -21.71 -21.69
CA SER A 44 -11.33 -20.56 -20.80
C SER A 44 -12.19 -20.99 -19.62
N ARG A 45 -11.57 -21.31 -18.49
CA ARG A 45 -12.31 -21.63 -17.27
C ARG A 45 -13.31 -20.48 -17.14
N PRO A 46 -14.63 -20.76 -17.15
CA PRO A 46 -15.60 -19.69 -17.00
C PRO A 46 -15.18 -18.93 -15.76
N ALA A 47 -14.89 -17.63 -15.93
CA ALA A 47 -14.47 -16.78 -14.84
C ALA A 47 -15.47 -17.02 -13.70
N PRO A 48 -14.99 -17.25 -12.46
CA PRO A 48 -15.87 -17.52 -11.34
C PRO A 48 -16.94 -16.44 -11.33
N LYS A 49 -18.20 -16.84 -11.46
CA LYS A 49 -19.35 -15.95 -11.38
C LYS A 49 -19.40 -15.43 -9.96
N THR A 50 -18.60 -14.42 -9.65
CA THR A 50 -18.69 -13.68 -8.40
C THR A 50 -20.09 -13.10 -8.37
N SER A 51 -20.86 -13.47 -7.35
CA SER A 51 -22.17 -12.88 -7.10
C SER A 51 -22.04 -11.36 -7.15
N PRO A 52 -22.97 -10.65 -7.82
CA PRO A 52 -22.91 -9.20 -7.93
C PRO A 52 -22.76 -8.59 -6.53
N ILE A 53 -21.74 -7.75 -6.37
CA ILE A 53 -21.44 -7.10 -5.10
C ILE A 53 -22.59 -6.13 -4.83
N SER A 54 -23.33 -6.36 -3.75
CA SER A 54 -24.41 -5.45 -3.35
C SER A 54 -23.81 -4.16 -2.78
N MET A 55 -24.13 -3.02 -3.40
CA MET A 55 -23.74 -1.71 -2.92
C MET A 55 -24.57 -1.30 -1.70
N ARG A 56 -23.91 -0.84 -0.64
CA ARG A 56 -24.57 -0.30 0.55
C ARG A 56 -24.96 1.15 0.29
N TYR A 57 -26.14 1.55 0.74
CA TYR A 57 -26.64 2.91 0.57
C TYR A 57 -27.52 3.32 1.76
N SER A 58 -27.64 4.62 1.98
CA SER A 58 -28.64 5.22 2.86
C SER A 58 -29.29 6.41 2.16
N VAL A 59 -30.56 6.66 2.48
CA VAL A 59 -31.34 7.77 1.92
C VAL A 59 -31.82 8.62 3.09
N GLU A 60 -31.49 9.90 3.05
CA GLU A 60 -32.01 10.92 3.98
C GLU A 60 -33.00 11.79 3.20
N GLU A 61 -34.24 11.90 3.68
CA GLU A 61 -35.27 12.73 3.06
C GLU A 61 -35.28 14.12 3.70
N ASN A 62 -35.23 15.16 2.87
CA ASN A 62 -35.49 16.54 3.23
C ASN A 62 -36.74 17.04 2.49
N ASP A 63 -37.25 18.20 2.88
CA ASP A 63 -38.48 18.78 2.32
C ASP A 63 -38.41 18.95 0.79
N ASP A 64 -37.29 19.45 0.28
CA ASP A 64 -37.11 19.76 -1.16
C ASP A 64 -36.14 18.81 -1.89
N SER A 65 -35.53 17.83 -1.19
CA SER A 65 -34.52 16.95 -1.79
C SER A 65 -34.36 15.63 -1.07
N TYR A 66 -33.83 14.62 -1.76
CA TYR A 66 -33.29 13.42 -1.13
C TYR A 66 -31.77 13.46 -1.16
N ILE A 67 -31.13 13.05 -0.06
CA ILE A 67 -29.68 12.85 0.00
C ILE A 67 -29.41 11.35 -0.03
N LEU A 68 -29.01 10.84 -1.19
CA LEU A 68 -28.59 9.46 -1.39
C LEU A 68 -27.09 9.34 -1.08
N SER A 69 -26.75 8.61 -0.03
CA SER A 69 -25.37 8.30 0.35
C SER A 69 -24.99 6.89 -0.10
N LEU A 70 -24.05 6.78 -1.03
CA LEU A 70 -23.54 5.52 -1.56
C LEU A 70 -22.24 5.14 -0.87
N TYR A 71 -22.13 3.91 -0.37
CA TYR A 71 -20.97 3.39 0.35
C TYR A 71 -20.23 2.38 -0.51
N LYS A 72 -18.95 2.68 -0.83
CA LYS A 72 -18.06 1.80 -1.59
C LYS A 72 -16.85 1.43 -0.75
N LYS A 73 -16.54 0.14 -0.65
CA LYS A 73 -15.37 -0.33 0.09
C LYS A 73 -14.12 0.13 -0.65
N VAL A 74 -13.20 0.78 0.05
CA VAL A 74 -11.92 1.16 -0.53
C VAL A 74 -10.91 0.04 -0.27
N PRO A 75 -10.09 -0.34 -1.28
CA PRO A 75 -9.05 -1.35 -1.09
C PRO A 75 -8.12 -1.01 0.07
N GLU A 76 -7.81 -2.02 0.89
CA GLU A 76 -6.83 -1.91 1.96
C GLU A 76 -5.47 -1.49 1.36
N GLY A 77 -4.78 -0.57 2.02
CA GLY A 77 -3.49 -0.05 1.55
C GLY A 77 -3.60 1.17 0.64
N ARG A 78 -4.73 1.43 -0.04
CA ARG A 78 -4.85 2.57 -0.95
C ARG A 78 -4.62 3.92 -0.26
N ILE A 79 -5.07 4.05 0.99
CA ILE A 79 -4.79 5.26 1.79
C ILE A 79 -3.30 5.39 2.08
N ALA A 80 -2.64 4.30 2.48
CA ALA A 80 -1.21 4.31 2.80
C ALA A 80 -0.38 4.69 1.58
N GLU A 81 -0.72 4.16 0.40
CA GLU A 81 -0.13 4.56 -0.88
C GLU A 81 -0.27 6.07 -1.12
N MET A 82 -1.48 6.61 -0.99
CA MET A 82 -1.74 8.04 -1.23
C MET A 82 -1.06 8.94 -0.19
N VAL A 83 -0.97 8.51 1.07
CA VAL A 83 -0.21 9.19 2.12
C VAL A 83 1.27 9.22 1.75
N ASN A 84 1.85 8.08 1.36
CA ASN A 84 3.26 8.02 0.98
C ASN A 84 3.55 8.89 -0.24
N GLN A 85 2.66 8.91 -1.25
CA GLN A 85 2.82 9.77 -2.42
C GLN A 85 2.80 11.25 -2.06
N GLU A 86 1.86 11.70 -1.22
CA GLU A 86 1.80 13.10 -0.79
C GLU A 86 2.97 13.45 0.15
N LEU A 87 3.41 12.51 0.99
CA LEU A 87 4.58 12.68 1.85
C LEU A 87 5.87 12.85 1.03
N VAL A 88 6.05 12.05 -0.04
CA VAL A 88 7.19 12.20 -0.96
C VAL A 88 7.18 13.57 -1.62
N LYS A 89 6.03 14.03 -2.14
CA LYS A 89 5.89 15.37 -2.72
C LYS A 89 6.19 16.48 -1.71
N LEU A 90 5.75 16.33 -0.46
CA LEU A 90 6.03 17.28 0.60
C LEU A 90 7.51 17.24 1.03
N LYS A 91 8.13 16.05 1.06
CA LYS A 91 9.57 15.88 1.29
C LYS A 91 10.37 16.60 0.21
N GLU A 92 10.04 16.36 -1.06
CA GLU A 92 10.70 16.97 -2.23
C GLU A 92 10.52 18.49 -2.27
N SER A 93 9.31 19.00 -1.98
CA SER A 93 9.06 20.45 -1.97
C SER A 93 9.67 21.16 -0.76
N ALA A 94 9.83 20.47 0.36
CA ALA A 94 10.50 20.98 1.54
C ALA A 94 12.04 20.90 1.42
N TYR A 95 12.56 20.01 0.57
CA TYR A 95 13.98 19.83 0.33
C TYR A 95 14.56 21.08 -0.33
N ARG A 96 15.58 21.67 0.32
CA ARG A 96 16.30 22.82 -0.20
C ARG A 96 17.78 22.55 -0.09
N PRO A 97 18.44 22.09 -1.16
CA PRO A 97 19.85 21.74 -1.08
C PRO A 97 20.68 22.98 -0.78
N ILE A 98 21.58 22.88 0.20
CA ILE A 98 22.53 23.94 0.55
C ILE A 98 23.89 23.46 0.07
N TYR A 99 24.51 24.23 -0.81
CA TYR A 99 25.81 23.91 -1.38
C TYR A 99 26.89 24.82 -0.79
N HIS A 100 27.99 24.23 -0.37
CA HIS A 100 29.20 24.93 0.06
C HIS A 100 30.29 24.77 -1.00
N VAL A 101 31.00 25.86 -1.30
CA VAL A 101 32.15 25.82 -2.21
C VAL A 101 33.40 25.49 -1.40
N VAL A 102 33.97 24.31 -1.64
CA VAL A 102 35.21 23.87 -0.99
C VAL A 102 36.33 23.83 -2.01
N HIS A 103 37.48 24.35 -1.63
CA HIS A 103 38.65 24.43 -2.49
C HIS A 103 39.65 23.35 -2.08
N ASP A 104 40.15 22.59 -3.05
CA ASP A 104 41.25 21.65 -2.83
C ASP A 104 42.60 22.39 -2.79
N ILE A 105 43.64 21.71 -2.29
CA ILE A 105 45.02 22.19 -2.16
C ILE A 105 45.59 22.60 -3.53
N LEU A 106 45.06 22.03 -4.62
CA LEU A 106 45.42 22.35 -6.00
C LEU A 106 44.67 23.57 -6.59
N GLY A 107 43.79 24.21 -5.82
CA GLY A 107 43.00 25.37 -6.26
C GLY A 107 41.71 25.03 -7.02
N ASN A 108 41.38 23.74 -7.17
CA ASN A 108 40.11 23.31 -7.76
C ASN A 108 38.96 23.57 -6.79
N SER A 109 37.82 24.06 -7.30
CA SER A 109 36.61 24.32 -6.49
C SER A 109 35.55 23.25 -6.73
N TYR A 110 34.99 22.71 -5.65
CA TYR A 110 33.92 21.71 -5.68
C TYR A 110 32.70 22.23 -4.92
N TYR A 111 31.51 21.92 -5.42
CA TYR A 111 30.26 22.13 -4.70
C TYR A 111 29.96 20.88 -3.87
N LEU A 112 29.96 21.02 -2.56
CA LEU A 112 29.54 19.96 -1.64
C LEU A 112 28.17 20.31 -1.10
N GLU A 113 27.22 19.40 -1.35
CA GLU A 113 25.88 19.48 -0.77
C GLU A 113 25.95 19.09 0.70
N GLU A 114 25.36 19.92 1.56
CA GLU A 114 25.24 19.63 2.99
C GLU A 114 24.14 18.60 3.23
N GLU A 115 24.48 17.48 3.86
CA GLU A 115 23.52 16.44 4.22
C GLU A 115 22.51 16.99 5.23
N GLN A 116 21.25 17.13 4.81
CA GLN A 116 20.16 17.49 5.71
C GLN A 116 19.68 16.26 6.48
N ASP A 117 19.31 16.44 7.76
CA ASP A 117 18.70 15.36 8.54
C ASP A 117 17.35 14.97 7.92
N GLU A 118 17.32 13.78 7.30
CA GLU A 118 16.14 13.24 6.66
C GLU A 118 14.95 13.15 7.63
N ASN A 119 15.22 12.93 8.92
CA ASN A 119 14.17 12.81 9.93
C ASN A 119 13.48 14.14 10.19
N GLU A 120 14.22 15.26 10.16
CA GLU A 120 13.64 16.59 10.29
C GLU A 120 12.77 16.93 9.08
N LEU A 121 13.23 16.56 7.89
CA LEU A 121 12.48 16.75 6.65
C LEU A 121 11.17 15.95 6.66
N ILE A 122 11.21 14.69 7.08
CA ILE A 122 10.02 13.83 7.22
C ILE A 122 9.07 14.40 8.28
N ARG A 123 9.57 14.86 9.43
CA ARG A 123 8.73 15.49 10.47
C ARG A 123 8.04 16.75 9.94
N LYS A 124 8.76 17.58 9.20
CA LYS A 124 8.21 18.78 8.57
C LYS A 124 7.14 18.43 7.54
N ALA A 125 7.40 17.45 6.67
CA ALA A 125 6.43 16.96 5.69
C ALA A 125 5.17 16.39 6.38
N MET A 126 5.33 15.58 7.43
CA MET A 126 4.22 15.03 8.22
C MET A 126 3.37 16.12 8.88
N SER A 127 3.97 17.22 9.32
CA SER A 127 3.23 18.35 9.93
C SER A 127 2.34 19.10 8.92
N GLN A 128 2.68 19.04 7.63
CA GLN A 128 1.93 19.70 6.55
C GLN A 128 0.92 18.78 5.88
N LEU A 129 0.94 17.48 6.20
CA LEU A 129 0.09 16.49 5.57
C LEU A 129 -1.38 16.67 5.98
N ASN A 130 -2.25 16.92 4.99
CA ASN A 130 -3.69 17.08 5.23
C ASN A 130 -4.45 15.77 4.95
N MET A 131 -4.69 14.97 5.99
CA MET A 131 -5.40 13.69 5.89
C MET A 131 -6.80 13.83 5.28
N ASN A 132 -7.54 14.90 5.57
CA ASN A 132 -8.88 15.13 5.03
C ASN A 132 -8.87 15.38 3.52
N ALA A 133 -7.81 15.98 2.99
CA ALA A 133 -7.64 16.14 1.55
C ALA A 133 -7.35 14.77 0.89
N ILE A 134 -6.50 13.96 1.52
CA ILE A 134 -6.16 12.61 1.05
C ILE A 134 -7.40 11.71 1.03
N TYR A 135 -8.18 11.68 2.12
CA TYR A 135 -9.42 10.90 2.19
C TYR A 135 -10.43 11.28 1.11
N ARG A 136 -10.58 12.59 0.84
CA ARG A 136 -11.45 13.06 -0.26
C ARG A 136 -10.94 12.64 -1.63
N LYS A 137 -9.62 12.66 -1.85
CA LYS A 137 -8.98 12.23 -3.10
C LYS A 137 -9.15 10.72 -3.31
N VAL A 138 -8.87 9.92 -2.29
CA VAL A 138 -9.06 8.46 -2.30
C VAL A 138 -10.53 8.10 -2.55
N ALA A 139 -11.46 8.74 -1.83
CA ALA A 139 -12.89 8.52 -2.04
C ALA A 139 -13.29 8.88 -3.49
N ARG A 140 -12.82 10.01 -4.02
CA ARG A 140 -13.10 10.42 -5.40
C ARG A 140 -12.57 9.41 -6.43
N GLU A 141 -11.33 8.94 -6.27
CA GLU A 141 -10.75 7.91 -7.13
C GLU A 141 -11.53 6.59 -7.05
N ALA A 142 -12.04 6.25 -5.86
CA ALA A 142 -12.87 5.08 -5.69
C ALA A 142 -14.21 5.17 -6.43
N PHE A 143 -14.77 6.36 -6.65
CA PHE A 143 -16.04 6.55 -7.38
C PHE A 143 -15.87 7.02 -8.83
N GLN A 144 -14.63 7.04 -9.36
CA GLN A 144 -14.34 7.58 -10.70
C GLN A 144 -15.02 6.79 -11.83
N ASP A 145 -15.28 5.51 -11.59
CA ASP A 145 -15.87 4.54 -12.51
C ASP A 145 -17.40 4.43 -12.40
N LEU A 146 -18.02 5.23 -11.52
CA LEU A 146 -19.45 5.21 -11.27
C LEU A 146 -20.20 6.00 -12.34
N ASN A 147 -21.11 5.35 -13.04
CA ASN A 147 -22.06 5.98 -13.96
C ASN A 147 -23.42 6.11 -13.27
N ILE A 148 -23.96 7.32 -13.25
CA ILE A 148 -25.22 7.69 -12.60
C ILE A 148 -26.13 8.24 -13.69
N GLU A 149 -27.24 7.55 -13.95
CA GLU A 149 -28.21 7.95 -14.96
C GLU A 149 -29.58 8.11 -14.30
N LEU A 150 -30.21 9.27 -14.51
CA LEU A 150 -31.60 9.52 -14.10
C LEU A 150 -32.50 9.30 -15.31
N ASN A 151 -33.56 8.51 -15.14
CA ASN A 151 -34.55 8.29 -16.18
C ASN A 151 -35.24 9.62 -16.55
N HIS A 152 -35.68 9.76 -17.80
CA HIS A 152 -36.34 10.96 -18.33
C HIS A 152 -37.62 11.38 -17.58
N ARG A 153 -38.23 10.47 -16.82
CA ARG A 153 -39.40 10.74 -15.98
C ARG A 153 -39.05 11.22 -14.57
N GLY A 154 -37.79 11.08 -14.15
CA GLY A 154 -37.33 11.37 -12.80
C GLY A 154 -37.78 10.36 -11.75
N ASP A 155 -38.26 9.18 -12.16
CA ASP A 155 -38.81 8.12 -11.28
C ASP A 155 -37.79 7.01 -10.97
N GLU A 156 -36.79 6.80 -11.82
CA GLU A 156 -35.77 5.78 -11.65
C GLU A 156 -34.37 6.37 -11.75
N LEU A 157 -33.54 6.11 -10.75
CA LEU A 157 -32.11 6.42 -10.75
C LEU A 157 -31.31 5.12 -10.87
N THR A 158 -30.50 4.99 -11.91
CA THR A 158 -29.61 3.84 -12.09
C THR A 158 -28.17 4.22 -11.78
N VAL A 159 -27.53 3.38 -10.97
CA VAL A 159 -26.13 3.54 -10.56
C VAL A 159 -25.39 2.28 -10.97
N SER A 160 -24.41 2.43 -11.86
CA SER A 160 -23.61 1.32 -12.37
C SER A 160 -22.11 1.58 -12.24
N SER A 161 -21.34 0.53 -11.94
CA SER A 161 -19.87 0.55 -11.89
C SER A 161 -19.34 -0.65 -12.66
N GLN A 162 -18.59 -0.37 -13.73
CA GLN A 162 -18.01 -1.43 -14.56
C GLN A 162 -16.90 -2.19 -13.85
N ARG A 163 -16.08 -1.50 -13.03
CA ARG A 163 -14.94 -2.13 -12.34
C ARG A 163 -15.41 -3.07 -11.24
N ASP A 164 -16.45 -2.68 -10.50
CA ASP A 164 -16.97 -3.49 -9.39
C ASP A 164 -18.07 -4.47 -9.82
N GLY A 165 -18.57 -4.34 -11.06
CA GLY A 165 -19.73 -5.07 -11.55
C GLY A 165 -21.01 -4.76 -10.78
N ILE A 166 -21.16 -3.51 -10.32
CA ILE A 166 -22.35 -3.07 -9.60
C ILE A 166 -23.35 -2.51 -10.60
N SER A 167 -24.61 -2.91 -10.48
CA SER A 167 -25.74 -2.30 -11.18
C SER A 167 -26.92 -2.26 -10.22
N LYS A 168 -27.34 -1.06 -9.84
CA LYS A 168 -28.43 -0.84 -8.89
C LYS A 168 -29.37 0.24 -9.41
N SER A 169 -30.64 -0.10 -9.57
CA SER A 169 -31.72 0.84 -9.80
C SER A 169 -32.41 1.20 -8.48
N PHE A 170 -32.80 2.47 -8.36
CA PHE A 170 -33.58 3.02 -7.27
C PHE A 170 -34.87 3.58 -7.87
N GLU A 171 -36.00 3.03 -7.46
CA GLU A 171 -37.33 3.57 -7.75
C GLU A 171 -37.62 4.67 -6.71
N ILE A 172 -38.03 5.85 -7.19
CA ILE A 172 -38.28 7.04 -6.39
C ILE A 172 -39.77 7.39 -6.54
N ASP A 173 -40.47 7.55 -5.42
CA ASP A 173 -41.92 7.80 -5.41
C ASP A 173 -42.27 9.21 -5.94
N GLU A 174 -41.35 10.16 -5.84
CA GLU A 174 -41.50 11.54 -6.31
C GLU A 174 -40.61 11.81 -7.53
N GLN A 175 -41.09 12.64 -8.46
CA GLN A 175 -40.32 13.01 -9.64
C GLN A 175 -39.15 13.92 -9.26
N ILE A 176 -37.95 13.48 -9.61
CA ILE A 176 -36.71 14.22 -9.41
C ILE A 176 -36.40 15.09 -10.64
N ALA A 177 -36.03 16.34 -10.39
CA ALA A 177 -35.67 17.31 -11.41
C ALA A 177 -34.22 17.13 -11.90
N ASP A 178 -33.30 16.95 -10.95
CA ASP A 178 -31.85 16.96 -11.19
C ASP A 178 -31.11 16.13 -10.12
N VAL A 179 -29.90 15.67 -10.47
CA VAL A 179 -29.01 14.91 -9.59
C VAL A 179 -27.67 15.63 -9.50
N ARG A 180 -27.27 16.00 -8.28
CA ARG A 180 -26.02 16.72 -8.03
C ARG A 180 -25.13 15.99 -7.03
N VAL A 181 -23.83 16.03 -7.25
CA VAL A 181 -22.85 15.52 -6.30
C VAL A 181 -22.62 16.58 -5.21
N VAL A 182 -23.08 16.30 -3.98
CA VAL A 182 -22.88 17.20 -2.83
C VAL A 182 -21.47 17.10 -2.30
N GLY A 183 -20.92 15.89 -2.26
CA GLY A 183 -19.56 15.68 -1.82
C GLY A 183 -19.17 14.22 -1.63
N CYS A 184 -17.86 14.00 -1.54
CA CYS A 184 -17.27 12.71 -1.21
C CYS A 184 -16.63 12.81 0.17
N LYS A 185 -16.96 11.87 1.06
CA LYS A 185 -16.38 11.73 2.39
C LYS A 185 -15.85 10.31 2.56
N TYR A 186 -15.15 10.11 3.66
CA TYR A 186 -14.67 8.81 4.08
C TYR A 186 -15.28 8.49 5.44
N ASP A 187 -15.66 7.23 5.64
CA ASP A 187 -16.32 6.79 6.86
C ASP A 187 -15.37 6.85 8.07
N GLU A 188 -15.92 7.01 9.28
CA GLU A 188 -15.13 7.15 10.52
C GLU A 188 -14.27 5.91 10.80
N VAL A 189 -14.76 4.73 10.40
CA VAL A 189 -14.07 3.44 10.54
C VAL A 189 -12.96 3.26 9.48
N ASN A 190 -12.85 4.20 8.55
CA ASN A 190 -11.88 4.20 7.46
C ASN A 190 -11.97 3.00 6.48
N GLU A 191 -13.13 2.35 6.37
CA GLU A 191 -13.33 1.20 5.46
C GLU A 191 -14.06 1.57 4.16
N TYR A 192 -14.96 2.56 4.23
CA TYR A 192 -15.84 2.92 3.12
C TYR A 192 -15.65 4.37 2.69
N GLY A 193 -15.56 4.59 1.37
CA GLY A 193 -15.81 5.89 0.77
C GLY A 193 -17.32 6.13 0.70
N ILE A 194 -17.74 7.36 0.95
CA ILE A 194 -19.14 7.79 0.93
C ILE A 194 -19.31 8.86 -0.14
N LEU A 195 -20.13 8.60 -1.16
CA LEU A 195 -20.55 9.57 -2.16
C LEU A 195 -21.95 10.06 -1.81
N LYS A 196 -22.12 11.36 -1.56
CA LYS A 196 -23.43 11.98 -1.31
C LYS A 196 -23.95 12.63 -2.58
N LEU A 197 -25.09 12.14 -3.05
CA LEU A 197 -25.86 12.67 -4.16
C LEU A 197 -27.09 13.38 -3.60
N MET A 198 -27.40 14.57 -4.10
CA MET A 198 -28.63 15.30 -3.83
C MET A 198 -29.54 15.17 -5.04
N LEU A 199 -30.75 14.67 -4.80
CA LEU A 199 -31.81 14.49 -5.77
C LEU A 199 -32.81 15.62 -5.50
N GLU A 200 -32.88 16.60 -6.40
CA GLU A 200 -33.75 17.78 -6.23
C GLU A 200 -35.20 17.39 -6.57
N LYS A 201 -36.13 17.54 -5.62
CA LYS A 201 -37.56 17.26 -5.85
C LYS A 201 -38.15 18.33 -6.77
N ILE A 202 -39.03 17.93 -7.69
CA ILE A 202 -39.84 18.89 -8.46
C ILE A 202 -40.87 19.51 -7.50
N SER A 203 -40.59 20.72 -7.01
CA SER A 203 -41.54 21.48 -6.20
C SER A 203 -42.72 21.92 -7.08
N ASN A 204 -43.79 21.12 -7.07
CA ASN A 204 -45.06 21.42 -7.76
C ASN A 204 -45.77 22.69 -7.26
N THR A 205 -45.22 23.37 -6.25
CA THR A 205 -45.84 24.50 -5.55
C THR A 205 -45.79 25.82 -6.33
N ASN A 206 -44.89 25.98 -7.30
CA ASN A 206 -44.70 27.28 -7.96
C ASN A 206 -45.64 27.56 -9.15
N ASN A 207 -46.30 26.55 -9.73
CA ASN A 207 -47.18 26.78 -10.87
C ASN A 207 -48.67 26.90 -10.51
N LEU A 208 -49.14 26.30 -9.40
CA LEU A 208 -50.56 26.40 -9.01
C LEU A 208 -50.84 27.57 -8.07
N VAL A 209 -49.98 27.85 -7.10
CA VAL A 209 -50.20 28.96 -6.15
C VAL A 209 -50.08 30.33 -6.83
N THR A 210 -49.23 30.45 -7.84
CA THR A 210 -49.07 31.69 -8.62
C THR A 210 -50.25 31.90 -9.58
N LEU A 211 -50.85 30.83 -10.11
CA LEU A 211 -52.07 30.89 -10.93
C LEU A 211 -53.33 31.15 -10.07
N LEU A 212 -53.42 30.56 -8.87
CA LEU A 212 -54.52 30.80 -7.93
C LEU A 212 -54.47 32.21 -7.31
N LYS A 213 -53.28 32.76 -7.03
CA LYS A 213 -53.15 34.15 -6.57
C LYS A 213 -53.47 35.19 -7.65
N LEU A 214 -53.36 34.83 -8.93
CA LEU A 214 -53.82 35.67 -10.04
C LEU A 214 -55.34 35.58 -10.27
N SER A 215 -56.00 34.49 -9.86
CA SER A 215 -57.48 34.38 -9.94
C SER A 215 -58.24 34.92 -8.72
N GLU A 216 -57.62 34.98 -7.54
CA GLU A 216 -58.26 35.51 -6.33
C GLU A 216 -58.13 37.03 -6.15
N SER A 217 -57.33 37.69 -6.99
CA SER A 217 -57.13 39.15 -6.93
C SER A 217 -58.23 39.98 -7.62
N ASP A 218 -59.19 39.35 -8.34
CA ASP A 218 -60.18 40.06 -9.18
C ASP A 218 -61.66 39.81 -8.85
N GLN A 219 -62.02 39.15 -7.73
CA GLN A 219 -63.45 38.87 -7.42
C GLN A 219 -63.99 39.30 -6.04
N LEU A 220 -63.28 40.13 -5.27
CA LEU A 220 -63.76 40.60 -3.97
C LEU A 220 -63.80 42.13 -3.84
N ARG A 221 -64.38 42.83 -4.82
CA ARG A 221 -64.90 44.20 -4.64
C ARG A 221 -66.13 44.48 -5.52
N SER A 222 -67.29 43.99 -5.11
CA SER A 222 -68.55 44.66 -5.42
C SER A 222 -69.50 44.57 -4.23
N SER A 223 -69.35 45.56 -3.36
CA SER A 223 -70.38 46.20 -2.53
C SER A 223 -71.79 45.57 -2.57
N GLY A 224 -72.04 44.68 -1.61
CA GLY A 224 -73.38 44.48 -1.06
C GLY A 224 -73.65 45.55 -0.02
N GLN A 225 -74.32 46.64 -0.41
CA GLN A 225 -75.01 47.54 0.50
C GLN A 225 -75.92 48.47 -0.30
N GLN A 226 -77.18 48.06 -0.49
CA GLN A 226 -78.34 48.92 -0.23
C GLN A 226 -79.68 48.21 -0.52
N ARG A 227 -80.58 48.37 0.45
CA ARG A 227 -82.04 48.49 0.33
C ARG A 227 -82.86 47.22 0.09
N ILE A 228 -83.35 46.65 1.20
CA ILE A 228 -84.71 46.11 1.26
C ILE A 228 -85.39 46.71 2.48
N ALA A 229 -86.22 47.71 2.23
CA ALA A 229 -87.17 48.27 3.19
C ALA A 229 -88.50 48.45 2.46
N ARG A 230 -89.43 47.51 2.68
CA ARG A 230 -90.90 47.66 2.63
C ARG A 230 -91.53 46.27 2.60
N GLU A 231 -92.02 45.82 3.74
CA GLU A 231 -93.25 45.01 3.84
C GLU A 231 -93.62 44.92 5.33
N ALA A 232 -94.31 45.96 5.78
CA ALA A 232 -95.03 45.99 7.04
C ALA A 232 -96.48 46.29 6.70
N ALA A 233 -97.33 45.28 6.71
CA ALA A 233 -98.74 45.35 7.11
C ALA A 233 -99.44 44.04 6.80
N LEU A 234 -99.54 43.17 7.82
CA LEU A 234 -100.64 42.23 8.13
C LEU A 234 -100.04 41.01 8.84
N GLU A 235 -100.17 40.94 10.17
CA GLU A 235 -100.35 39.70 10.95
C GLU A 235 -100.20 40.00 12.45
N GLY A 236 -101.20 40.69 12.99
CA GLY A 236 -101.39 40.85 14.42
C GLY A 236 -102.58 40.01 14.86
N LYS A 237 -102.34 38.75 15.24
CA LYS A 237 -103.13 37.93 16.20
C LYS A 237 -102.67 36.46 16.38
N ALA A 238 -101.49 36.07 15.87
CA ALA A 238 -100.87 34.75 16.13
C ALA A 238 -99.66 34.80 17.12
N ASN A 239 -99.30 35.99 17.63
CA ASN A 239 -98.00 36.23 18.29
C ASN A 239 -97.93 35.87 19.78
N GLN A 240 -98.99 35.34 20.39
CA GLN A 240 -98.97 34.95 21.81
C GLN A 240 -98.68 33.46 22.01
N ASP A 241 -99.19 32.59 21.13
CA ASP A 241 -98.90 31.15 21.16
C ASP A 241 -97.51 30.82 20.60
N GLU A 242 -97.00 31.61 19.64
CA GLU A 242 -95.62 31.48 19.14
C GLU A 242 -94.58 31.90 20.19
N ALA A 243 -94.85 32.94 20.97
CA ALA A 243 -93.94 33.39 22.02
C ALA A 243 -93.80 32.37 23.17
N GLU A 244 -94.88 31.66 23.52
CA GLU A 244 -94.82 30.57 24.50
C GLU A 244 -94.14 29.31 23.95
N ARG A 245 -94.37 28.96 22.68
CA ARG A 245 -93.62 27.89 22.01
C ARG A 245 -92.13 28.19 21.94
N GLN A 246 -91.74 29.42 21.61
CA GLN A 246 -90.34 29.85 21.57
C GLN A 246 -89.67 29.74 22.94
N LYS A 247 -90.32 30.18 24.04
CA LYS A 247 -89.76 30.03 25.40
C LYS A 247 -89.60 28.57 25.82
N ARG A 248 -90.54 27.70 25.44
CA ARG A 248 -90.45 26.25 25.75
C ARG A 248 -89.39 25.55 24.91
N GLU A 249 -89.16 25.98 23.67
CA GLU A 249 -88.07 25.50 22.83
C GLU A 249 -86.72 26.00 23.30
N GLU A 250 -86.61 27.26 23.74
CA GLU A 250 -85.40 27.82 24.33
C GLU A 250 -85.01 27.07 25.61
N ALA A 251 -85.95 26.79 26.51
CA ALA A 251 -85.68 26.01 27.71
C ALA A 251 -85.22 24.56 27.41
N LYS A 252 -85.74 23.94 26.33
CA LYS A 252 -85.26 22.64 25.86
C LYS A 252 -83.85 22.73 25.26
N ARG A 253 -83.56 23.80 24.52
CA ARG A 253 -82.22 24.05 23.94
C ARG A 253 -81.18 24.30 25.03
N THR A 254 -81.51 25.05 26.09
CA THR A 254 -80.58 25.29 27.21
C THR A 254 -80.27 24.01 27.99
N ASN A 255 -81.27 23.15 28.22
CA ASN A 255 -81.05 21.87 28.89
C ASN A 255 -80.25 20.89 28.03
N ALA A 256 -80.53 20.80 26.73
CA ALA A 256 -79.74 19.99 25.79
C ALA A 256 -78.28 20.46 25.72
N LEU A 257 -78.06 21.78 25.69
CA LEU A 257 -76.71 22.36 25.65
C LEU A 257 -75.93 22.10 26.95
N ALA A 258 -76.61 22.08 28.11
CA ALA A 258 -76.00 21.73 29.39
C ALA A 258 -75.64 20.24 29.50
N GLU A 259 -76.44 19.34 28.93
CA GLU A 259 -76.11 17.91 28.84
C GLU A 259 -74.93 17.66 27.89
N GLU A 260 -74.91 18.31 26.73
CA GLU A 260 -73.80 18.23 25.77
C GLU A 260 -72.47 18.71 26.40
N GLN A 261 -72.51 19.78 27.19
CA GLN A 261 -71.32 20.26 27.92
C GLN A 261 -70.83 19.26 28.98
N LYS A 262 -71.73 18.59 29.69
CA LYS A 262 -71.35 17.54 30.66
C LYS A 262 -70.74 16.33 29.97
N GLU A 263 -71.28 15.94 28.82
CA GLU A 263 -70.76 14.82 28.04
C GLU A 263 -69.38 15.14 27.47
N LYS A 264 -69.17 16.34 26.93
CA LYS A 264 -67.84 16.82 26.49
C LYS A 264 -66.83 16.80 27.64
N HIS A 265 -67.20 17.30 28.81
CA HIS A 265 -66.30 17.29 29.97
C HIS A 265 -65.98 15.87 30.47
N MET A 266 -66.92 14.92 30.38
CA MET A 266 -66.67 13.50 30.67
C MET A 266 -65.71 12.88 29.65
N GLN A 267 -65.89 13.17 28.36
CA GLN A 267 -65.01 12.68 27.29
C GLN A 267 -63.60 13.25 27.41
N GLU A 268 -63.44 14.55 27.66
CA GLU A 268 -62.14 15.19 27.89
C GLU A 268 -61.41 14.58 29.09
N ARG A 269 -62.12 14.30 30.18
CA ARG A 269 -61.53 13.66 31.36
C ARG A 269 -61.09 12.21 31.08
N ALA A 270 -61.84 11.48 30.26
CA ALA A 270 -61.46 10.13 29.85
C ALA A 270 -60.23 10.13 28.94
N ILE A 271 -60.14 11.08 28.01
CA ILE A 271 -58.96 11.27 27.13
C ILE A 271 -57.73 11.63 27.97
N ALA A 272 -57.84 12.57 28.90
CA ALA A 272 -56.73 12.98 29.77
C ALA A 272 -56.17 11.81 30.60
N LEU A 273 -57.04 10.94 31.12
CA LEU A 273 -56.62 9.77 31.90
C LEU A 273 -55.94 8.71 31.01
N ALA A 274 -56.43 8.52 29.78
CA ALA A 274 -55.81 7.64 28.79
C ALA A 274 -54.42 8.15 28.35
N GLU A 275 -54.26 9.47 28.17
CA GLU A 275 -52.97 10.09 27.86
C GLU A 275 -51.96 9.94 29.01
N GLU A 276 -52.40 10.13 30.26
CA GLU A 276 -51.53 9.94 31.43
C GLU A 276 -51.02 8.49 31.52
N GLN A 277 -51.90 7.51 31.29
CA GLN A 277 -51.50 6.09 31.25
C GLN A 277 -50.51 5.80 30.10
N ARG A 278 -50.71 6.42 28.94
CA ARG A 278 -49.80 6.27 27.80
C ARG A 278 -48.42 6.87 28.11
N ARG A 279 -48.37 8.02 28.78
CA ARG A 279 -47.11 8.64 29.24
C ARG A 279 -46.35 7.74 30.21
N LYS A 280 -47.04 7.19 31.22
CA LYS A 280 -46.40 6.25 32.18
C LYS A 280 -45.82 5.01 31.50
N ARG A 281 -46.53 4.42 30.53
CA ARG A 281 -46.02 3.28 29.75
C ARG A 281 -44.77 3.63 28.93
N LEU A 282 -44.77 4.80 28.29
CA LEU A 282 -43.61 5.28 27.53
C LEU A 282 -42.41 5.55 28.45
N GLU A 283 -42.62 6.14 29.63
CA GLU A 283 -41.56 6.35 30.62
C GLU A 283 -40.97 5.03 31.12
N GLU A 284 -41.80 4.02 31.41
CA GLU A 284 -41.35 2.67 31.78
C GLU A 284 -40.57 1.99 30.66
N GLU A 285 -41.01 2.14 29.41
CA GLU A 285 -40.32 1.58 28.23
C GLU A 285 -38.96 2.25 28.00
N ILE A 286 -38.88 3.57 28.14
CA ILE A 286 -37.63 4.33 28.05
C ILE A 286 -36.67 3.91 29.18
N ALA A 287 -37.17 3.78 30.42
CA ALA A 287 -36.37 3.35 31.56
C ALA A 287 -35.83 1.93 31.37
N TYR A 288 -36.66 1.01 30.85
CA TYR A 288 -36.24 -0.35 30.53
C TYR A 288 -35.18 -0.39 29.42
N ALA A 289 -35.37 0.38 28.34
CA ALA A 289 -34.41 0.47 27.25
C ALA A 289 -33.05 1.02 27.73
N LEU A 290 -33.06 2.05 28.59
CA LEU A 290 -31.86 2.64 29.16
C LEU A 290 -31.12 1.66 30.08
N ALA A 291 -31.85 0.93 30.94
CA ALA A 291 -31.27 -0.11 31.79
C ALA A 291 -30.65 -1.27 30.97
N LYS A 292 -31.29 -1.66 29.86
CA LYS A 292 -30.76 -2.66 28.93
C LYS A 292 -29.47 -2.18 28.27
N GLN A 293 -29.44 -0.92 27.81
CA GLN A 293 -28.25 -0.32 27.19
C GLN A 293 -27.09 -0.22 28.18
N GLN A 294 -27.36 0.13 29.44
CA GLN A 294 -26.32 0.17 30.49
C GLN A 294 -25.74 -1.21 30.78
N LYS A 295 -26.57 -2.25 30.88
CA LYS A 295 -26.09 -3.64 31.05
C LYS A 295 -25.23 -4.10 29.88
N GLU A 296 -25.61 -3.75 28.66
CA GLU A 296 -24.83 -4.08 27.47
C GLU A 296 -23.47 -3.37 27.45
N LYS A 297 -23.44 -2.07 27.81
CA LYS A 297 -22.18 -1.31 27.95
C LYS A 297 -21.27 -1.93 29.00
N GLN A 298 -21.80 -2.31 30.17
CA GLN A 298 -21.02 -2.98 31.22
C GLN A 298 -20.47 -4.34 30.77
N MET A 299 -21.26 -5.13 30.04
CA MET A 299 -20.79 -6.41 29.50
C MET A 299 -19.69 -6.23 28.46
N LYS A 300 -19.83 -5.24 27.56
CA LYS A 300 -18.80 -4.87 26.58
C LYS A 300 -17.51 -4.40 27.26
N GLU A 301 -17.62 -3.56 28.28
CA GLU A 301 -16.47 -3.06 29.04
C GLU A 301 -15.73 -4.19 29.77
N ARG A 302 -16.46 -5.11 30.41
CA ARG A 302 -15.88 -6.32 31.03
C ARG A 302 -15.20 -7.23 30.00
N ALA A 303 -15.80 -7.41 28.82
CA ALA A 303 -15.21 -8.20 27.75
C ALA A 303 -13.90 -7.56 27.22
N ILE A 304 -13.87 -6.24 27.06
CA ILE A 304 -12.67 -5.49 26.66
C ILE A 304 -11.58 -5.61 27.73
N ALA A 305 -11.92 -5.46 29.01
CA ALA A 305 -10.97 -5.60 30.11
C ALA A 305 -10.34 -7.00 30.15
N LEU A 306 -11.15 -8.05 30.01
CA LEU A 306 -10.69 -9.44 29.98
C LEU A 306 -9.80 -9.71 28.76
N ALA A 307 -10.15 -9.17 27.58
CA ALA A 307 -9.32 -9.28 26.38
C ALA A 307 -7.97 -8.57 26.53
N LYS A 308 -7.95 -7.42 27.21
CA LYS A 308 -6.72 -6.67 27.50
C LYS A 308 -5.80 -7.46 28.44
N GLU A 309 -6.34 -8.03 29.51
CA GLU A 309 -5.59 -8.87 30.45
C GLU A 309 -4.99 -10.11 29.75
N GLN A 310 -5.76 -10.77 28.88
CA GLN A 310 -5.25 -11.90 28.09
C GLN A 310 -4.13 -11.49 27.13
N ARG A 311 -4.22 -10.29 26.54
CA ARG A 311 -3.18 -9.75 25.66
C ARG A 311 -1.90 -9.45 26.44
N GLU A 312 -2.01 -8.90 27.63
CA GLU A 312 -0.86 -8.63 28.52
C GLU A 312 -0.16 -9.93 28.93
N LYS A 313 -0.91 -10.97 29.35
CA LYS A 313 -0.35 -12.30 29.65
C LYS A 313 0.40 -12.91 28.45
N ARG A 314 -0.16 -12.81 27.24
CA ARG A 314 0.53 -13.29 26.02
C ARG A 314 1.82 -12.52 25.71
N ILE A 315 1.85 -11.22 26.01
CA ILE A 315 3.06 -10.40 25.81
C ILE A 315 4.13 -10.81 26.83
N GLU A 316 3.75 -11.03 28.09
CA GLU A 316 4.68 -11.51 29.13
C GLU A 316 5.24 -12.90 28.81
N GLU A 317 4.40 -13.83 28.38
CA GLU A 317 4.83 -15.16 27.94
C GLU A 317 5.82 -15.08 26.77
N ARG A 318 5.55 -14.23 25.77
CA ARG A 318 6.48 -14.02 24.64
C ARG A 318 7.82 -13.44 25.09
N LYS A 319 7.81 -12.45 25.98
CA LYS A 319 9.04 -11.88 26.55
C LYS A 319 9.86 -12.93 27.30
N LEU A 320 9.19 -13.83 28.04
CA LEU A 320 9.87 -14.91 28.76
C LEU A 320 10.49 -15.92 27.78
N ILE A 321 9.80 -16.28 26.71
CA ILE A 321 10.34 -17.17 25.66
C ILE A 321 11.54 -16.51 24.98
N GLU A 322 11.43 -15.25 24.56
CA GLU A 322 12.52 -14.51 23.91
C GLU A 322 13.75 -14.39 24.82
N ALA A 323 13.56 -14.18 26.12
CA ALA A 323 14.67 -14.15 27.09
C ALA A 323 15.38 -15.51 27.17
N LYS A 324 14.63 -16.62 27.22
CA LYS A 324 15.20 -17.98 27.22
C LYS A 324 15.94 -18.30 25.92
N GLU A 325 15.42 -17.85 24.77
CA GLU A 325 16.09 -18.03 23.47
C GLU A 325 17.40 -17.25 23.42
N LYS A 326 17.42 -16.01 23.91
CA LYS A 326 18.65 -15.19 23.99
C LYS A 326 19.70 -15.81 24.92
N GLU A 327 19.28 -16.43 26.03
CA GLU A 327 20.18 -17.14 26.94
C GLU A 327 20.77 -18.40 26.27
N ALA A 328 19.91 -19.22 25.65
CA ALA A 328 20.35 -20.39 24.89
C ALA A 328 21.28 -20.04 23.71
N GLU A 329 21.05 -18.90 23.05
CA GLU A 329 21.93 -18.41 21.98
C GLU A 329 23.31 -18.01 22.53
N LYS A 330 23.37 -17.34 23.68
CA LYS A 330 24.64 -17.00 24.34
C LYS A 330 25.42 -18.25 24.71
N GLU A 331 24.76 -19.27 25.27
CA GLU A 331 25.39 -20.55 25.59
C GLU A 331 25.92 -21.26 24.34
N ARG A 332 25.15 -21.27 23.25
CA ARG A 332 25.60 -21.82 21.96
C ARG A 332 26.83 -21.09 21.42
N LYS A 333 26.83 -19.75 21.48
CA LYS A 333 27.99 -18.94 21.06
C LYS A 333 29.22 -19.27 21.90
N LEU A 334 29.06 -19.36 23.23
CA LEU A 334 30.16 -19.75 24.13
C LEU A 334 30.68 -21.16 23.81
N ALA A 335 29.80 -22.14 23.58
CA ALA A 335 30.19 -23.50 23.20
C ALA A 335 30.99 -23.52 21.88
N ILE A 336 30.56 -22.76 20.87
CA ILE A 336 31.27 -22.63 19.58
C ILE A 336 32.65 -21.99 19.78
N THR A 337 32.75 -20.92 20.58
CA THR A 337 34.06 -20.29 20.85
C THR A 337 35.04 -21.24 21.54
N HIS A 338 34.55 -22.04 22.50
CA HIS A 338 35.36 -23.03 23.19
C HIS A 338 35.77 -24.20 22.28
N GLN A 339 34.87 -24.67 21.40
CA GLN A 339 35.20 -25.68 20.39
C GLN A 339 36.27 -25.18 19.41
N ASN A 340 36.14 -23.94 18.93
CA ASN A 340 37.11 -23.32 18.03
C ASN A 340 38.48 -23.14 18.71
N ALA A 341 38.52 -22.80 20.00
CA ALA A 341 39.76 -22.73 20.77
C ALA A 341 40.45 -24.10 20.84
N ARG A 342 39.71 -25.19 21.13
CA ARG A 342 40.25 -26.56 21.13
C ARG A 342 40.84 -26.96 19.78
N ILE A 343 40.13 -26.67 18.68
CA ILE A 343 40.63 -26.97 17.32
C ILE A 343 41.93 -26.20 17.02
N ARG A 344 42.04 -24.94 17.48
CA ARG A 344 43.27 -24.15 17.33
C ARG A 344 44.44 -24.76 18.11
N ASP A 345 44.22 -25.13 19.37
CA ASP A 345 45.24 -25.75 20.22
C ASP A 345 45.74 -27.08 19.63
N GLU A 346 44.83 -27.91 19.11
CA GLU A 346 45.17 -29.16 18.42
C GLU A 346 45.98 -28.91 17.14
N ALA A 347 45.59 -27.91 16.34
CA ALA A 347 46.32 -27.54 15.14
C ALA A 347 47.74 -27.04 15.45
N GLU A 348 47.93 -26.29 16.54
CA GLU A 348 49.26 -25.85 16.99
C GLU A 348 50.12 -27.01 17.47
N ARG A 349 49.55 -27.93 18.26
CA ARG A 349 50.24 -29.17 18.67
C ARG A 349 50.68 -30.00 17.47
N ALA A 350 49.82 -30.15 16.46
CA ALA A 350 50.15 -30.85 15.22
C ALA A 350 51.27 -30.16 14.42
N LYS A 351 51.28 -28.81 14.37
CA LYS A 351 52.38 -28.03 13.76
C LYS A 351 53.69 -28.26 14.50
N LEU A 352 53.68 -28.28 15.83
CA LEU A 352 54.86 -28.51 16.65
C LEU A 352 55.43 -29.93 16.42
N GLN A 353 54.57 -30.95 16.41
CA GLN A 353 54.98 -32.32 16.11
C GLN A 353 55.59 -32.46 14.71
N LYS A 354 55.01 -31.81 13.70
CA LYS A 354 55.59 -31.76 12.34
C LYS A 354 56.97 -31.10 12.32
N LYS A 355 57.20 -30.04 13.11
CA LYS A 355 58.53 -29.41 13.23
C LYS A 355 59.54 -30.36 13.87
N ILE A 356 59.19 -31.02 14.97
CA ILE A 356 60.05 -32.01 15.65
C ILE A 356 60.40 -33.16 14.71
N ALA A 357 59.42 -33.71 13.99
CA ALA A 357 59.64 -34.80 13.04
C ALA A 357 60.57 -34.38 11.88
N LYS A 358 60.42 -33.15 11.36
CA LYS A 358 61.33 -32.60 10.33
C LYS A 358 62.75 -32.45 10.86
N GLU A 359 62.92 -31.95 12.09
CA GLU A 359 64.24 -31.81 12.71
C GLU A 359 64.92 -33.16 12.92
N GLN A 360 64.18 -34.18 13.39
CA GLN A 360 64.69 -35.54 13.53
C GLN A 360 65.13 -36.13 12.19
N LYS A 361 64.32 -36.00 11.13
CA LYS A 361 64.69 -36.43 9.77
C LYS A 361 65.97 -35.72 9.28
N LEU A 362 66.10 -34.43 9.56
CA LEU A 362 67.29 -33.67 9.17
C LEU A 362 68.54 -34.10 9.94
N LYS A 363 68.40 -34.42 11.24
CA LYS A 363 69.47 -35.03 12.05
C LYS A 363 69.89 -36.40 11.52
N GLN A 364 68.92 -37.27 11.17
CA GLN A 364 69.19 -38.58 10.57
C GLN A 364 69.92 -38.45 9.22
N ARG A 365 69.47 -37.54 8.34
CA ARG A 365 70.13 -37.29 7.04
C ARG A 365 71.56 -36.77 7.22
N LYS A 366 71.80 -35.87 8.16
CA LYS A 366 73.16 -35.40 8.49
C LYS A 366 74.04 -36.54 9.00
N ALA A 367 73.54 -37.39 9.89
CA ALA A 367 74.28 -38.55 10.39
C ALA A 367 74.62 -39.54 9.27
N ALA A 368 73.68 -39.83 8.37
CA ALA A 368 73.89 -40.69 7.20
C ALA A 368 74.99 -40.13 6.27
N LEU A 369 74.96 -38.83 5.96
CA LEU A 369 76.00 -38.18 5.13
C LEU A 369 77.40 -38.24 5.79
N VAL A 370 77.47 -38.12 7.12
CA VAL A 370 78.75 -38.26 7.84
C VAL A 370 79.25 -39.70 7.78
N ALA A 371 78.37 -40.69 7.90
CA ALA A 371 78.72 -42.11 7.77
C ALA A 371 79.20 -42.44 6.34
N GLU A 372 78.49 -41.95 5.32
CA GLU A 372 78.85 -42.11 3.91
C GLU A 372 80.22 -41.52 3.60
N LYS A 373 80.50 -40.28 4.06
CA LYS A 373 81.82 -39.65 3.91
C LYS A 373 82.94 -40.41 4.60
N LYS A 374 82.68 -41.02 5.76
CA LYS A 374 83.66 -41.88 6.45
C LYS A 374 83.92 -43.17 5.67
N ALA A 375 82.87 -43.81 5.15
CA ALA A 375 82.99 -45.02 4.32
C ALA A 375 83.77 -44.74 3.02
N ALA A 376 83.48 -43.62 2.34
CA ALA A 376 84.20 -43.20 1.13
C ALA A 376 85.69 -42.87 1.41
N ARG A 377 86.02 -42.34 2.60
CA ARG A 377 87.43 -42.13 3.00
C ARG A 377 88.17 -43.46 3.22
N LEU A 378 87.50 -44.46 3.79
CA LEU A 378 88.05 -45.81 3.95
C LEU A 378 88.28 -46.47 2.58
N GLN A 379 87.33 -46.38 1.63
CA GLN A 379 87.51 -46.88 0.27
C GLN A 379 88.68 -46.19 -0.46
N LYS A 380 88.82 -44.86 -0.33
CA LYS A 380 89.95 -44.12 -0.91
C LYS A 380 91.30 -44.43 -0.26
N GLN A 381 91.31 -44.95 0.97
CA GLN A 381 92.54 -45.47 1.57
C GLN A 381 92.88 -46.86 1.00
N PHE A 382 91.88 -47.72 0.75
CA PHE A 382 92.09 -49.00 0.08
C PHE A 382 92.52 -48.86 -1.39
N GLU A 383 92.04 -47.86 -2.13
CA GLU A 383 92.46 -47.59 -3.51
C GLU A 383 93.87 -46.96 -3.61
N LYS A 384 94.40 -46.38 -2.52
CA LYS A 384 95.74 -45.76 -2.52
C LYS A 384 96.89 -46.75 -2.31
N ASP A 385 96.60 -47.98 -1.87
CA ASP A 385 97.59 -49.04 -1.66
C ASP A 385 97.66 -50.06 -2.82
N SER A 386 96.85 -49.88 -3.88
CA SER A 386 96.82 -50.78 -5.04
C SER A 386 96.60 -50.04 -6.36
N ALA A 387 97.65 -49.37 -6.86
CA ALA A 387 97.98 -49.28 -8.28
C ALA A 387 99.08 -48.23 -8.50
N GLY A 388 100.29 -48.72 -8.74
CA GLY A 388 101.32 -47.97 -9.43
C GLY A 388 101.04 -47.87 -10.94
N SER A 389 101.88 -47.04 -11.55
CA SER A 389 102.08 -46.81 -12.99
C SER A 389 101.18 -45.78 -13.68
N LYS A 390 101.86 -44.76 -14.17
CA LYS A 390 101.40 -43.59 -14.91
C LYS A 390 100.96 -44.01 -16.31
N ASN A 391 99.96 -43.32 -16.87
CA ASN A 391 100.04 -42.92 -18.27
C ASN A 391 99.25 -41.64 -18.54
N ILE A 392 99.97 -40.65 -19.08
CA ILE A 392 99.48 -39.35 -19.52
C ILE A 392 99.07 -39.51 -20.98
N VAL A 393 97.81 -39.22 -21.32
CA VAL A 393 97.38 -39.01 -22.70
C VAL A 393 96.50 -37.75 -22.73
N ILE A 394 97.05 -36.71 -23.33
CA ILE A 394 96.37 -35.47 -23.70
C ILE A 394 95.58 -35.78 -24.98
N ASN A 395 94.26 -35.59 -24.96
CA ASN A 395 93.45 -35.57 -26.18
C ASN A 395 92.62 -34.29 -26.23
N ILE A 396 93.10 -33.39 -27.07
CA ILE A 396 92.41 -32.21 -27.59
C ILE A 396 91.46 -32.71 -28.67
N ASN A 397 90.16 -32.38 -28.59
CA ASN A 397 89.30 -32.48 -29.75
C ASN A 397 88.43 -31.23 -29.88
N PHE A 398 88.61 -30.59 -31.03
CA PHE A 398 87.89 -29.45 -31.59
C PHE A 398 86.78 -29.97 -32.53
N ASN A 399 85.77 -29.11 -32.75
CA ASN A 399 84.71 -29.16 -33.78
C ASN A 399 83.56 -30.17 -33.53
N GLY A 400 82.29 -29.82 -33.79
CA GLY A 400 81.73 -28.58 -34.33
C GLY A 400 80.22 -28.70 -34.60
N ASP A 401 79.60 -27.53 -34.72
CA ASP A 401 78.50 -27.14 -35.63
C ASP A 401 77.16 -27.89 -35.68
N GLN A 402 76.08 -27.15 -35.39
CA GLN A 402 75.10 -26.67 -36.37
C GLN A 402 74.28 -25.50 -35.78
N LYS A 403 74.51 -24.26 -36.25
CA LYS A 403 73.80 -23.52 -37.32
C LYS A 403 72.41 -22.98 -36.93
N GLY A 404 72.28 -21.65 -36.96
CA GLY A 404 71.02 -20.92 -36.77
C GLY A 404 71.20 -19.39 -36.72
N GLU A 405 71.80 -18.85 -37.78
CA GLU A 405 71.97 -17.45 -38.18
C GLU A 405 70.58 -16.73 -38.29
N TRP A 406 70.33 -15.48 -37.86
CA TRP A 406 70.48 -14.24 -38.65
C TRP A 406 70.22 -12.95 -37.81
N THR A 407 71.24 -12.06 -37.83
CA THR A 407 71.22 -10.60 -38.07
C THR A 407 70.66 -9.52 -37.10
N LYS A 408 71.62 -8.63 -36.73
CA LYS A 408 71.65 -7.14 -36.75
C LYS A 408 70.89 -6.38 -35.64
N ASN A 409 71.60 -5.81 -34.66
CA ASN A 409 72.31 -4.50 -34.64
C ASN A 409 71.42 -3.33 -34.18
N HIS A 410 71.60 -2.86 -32.93
CA HIS A 410 72.15 -1.53 -32.55
C HIS A 410 71.63 -1.02 -31.19
N ARG A 411 72.60 -0.75 -30.30
CA ARG A 411 72.73 0.34 -29.29
C ARG A 411 71.47 1.03 -28.74
N ASN A 412 71.32 1.01 -27.41
CA ASN A 412 71.50 2.16 -26.49
C ASN A 412 71.29 1.66 -25.05
N GLU A 413 72.30 1.85 -24.20
CA GLU A 413 72.29 2.75 -23.04
C GLU A 413 71.45 2.26 -21.84
N ASP A 414 72.21 1.88 -20.81
CA ASP A 414 72.01 2.18 -19.39
C ASP A 414 70.82 1.62 -18.60
N PHE A 415 71.21 1.14 -17.42
CA PHE A 415 70.49 1.21 -16.15
C PHE A 415 69.66 0.00 -15.66
N VAL A 416 70.33 -0.79 -14.81
CA VAL A 416 69.88 -1.39 -13.54
C VAL A 416 68.67 -2.35 -13.54
N GLY A 417 68.96 -3.63 -13.27
CA GLY A 417 68.27 -4.35 -12.19
C GLY A 417 67.34 -5.51 -12.56
N THR A 418 67.94 -6.72 -12.65
CA THR A 418 67.33 -8.03 -12.31
C THR A 418 66.06 -8.48 -13.04
N GLU A 419 66.22 -9.22 -14.15
CA GLU A 419 65.14 -10.06 -14.72
C GLU A 419 65.26 -11.53 -14.32
N LEU A 420 64.12 -12.04 -13.82
CA LEU A 420 63.83 -13.42 -13.50
C LEU A 420 63.59 -14.26 -14.76
N LYS A 421 63.96 -15.53 -14.66
CA LYS A 421 63.81 -16.60 -15.64
C LYS A 421 62.40 -16.64 -16.25
N ARG A 422 62.32 -16.58 -17.59
CA ARG A 422 61.12 -16.86 -18.40
C ARG A 422 60.66 -18.30 -18.14
N ILE A 423 59.49 -18.44 -17.53
CA ILE A 423 58.67 -19.65 -17.53
C ILE A 423 57.78 -19.55 -18.77
N THR A 424 57.84 -20.54 -19.63
CA THR A 424 56.89 -20.77 -20.72
C THR A 424 55.49 -20.86 -20.13
N SER A 425 54.67 -19.84 -20.38
CA SER A 425 53.26 -19.82 -20.01
C SER A 425 52.48 -20.85 -20.85
N PRO A 426 51.44 -21.47 -20.29
CA PRO A 426 50.53 -22.30 -21.05
C PRO A 426 49.86 -21.45 -22.13
N ILE A 427 49.64 -22.02 -23.32
CA ILE A 427 48.76 -21.45 -24.33
C ILE A 427 47.37 -21.45 -23.70
N LEU A 428 46.88 -20.26 -23.36
CA LEU A 428 45.50 -20.04 -22.96
C LEU A 428 44.68 -20.14 -24.25
N GLU A 429 43.84 -21.16 -24.34
CA GLU A 429 42.75 -21.14 -25.30
C GLU A 429 41.91 -19.89 -25.00
N ASP A 430 41.65 -19.08 -26.03
CA ASP A 430 40.78 -17.92 -25.92
C ASP A 430 39.37 -18.43 -25.58
N ILE A 431 39.07 -18.48 -24.29
CA ILE A 431 37.73 -18.73 -23.78
C ILE A 431 36.92 -17.49 -24.16
N GLN A 432 36.13 -17.62 -25.23
CA GLN A 432 35.16 -16.61 -25.62
C GLN A 432 34.21 -16.39 -24.44
N ASP A 433 34.40 -15.25 -23.78
CA ASP A 433 33.59 -14.86 -22.65
C ASP A 433 32.23 -14.39 -23.18
N GLU A 434 31.24 -15.28 -23.09
CA GLU A 434 29.88 -15.04 -23.53
C GLU A 434 29.26 -13.81 -22.83
N GLU A 435 29.79 -13.44 -21.67
CA GLU A 435 29.41 -12.24 -20.92
C GLU A 435 29.98 -10.96 -21.57
N LEU A 436 31.21 -11.01 -22.07
CA LEU A 436 31.84 -9.91 -22.80
C LEU A 436 31.12 -9.65 -24.13
N ASP A 437 30.70 -10.71 -24.83
CA ASP A 437 29.91 -10.60 -26.06
C ASP A 437 28.51 -10.03 -25.80
N ARG A 438 27.86 -10.40 -24.69
CA ARG A 438 26.58 -9.80 -24.26
C ARG A 438 26.73 -8.33 -23.89
N PHE A 439 27.82 -7.98 -23.20
CA PHE A 439 28.12 -6.59 -22.85
C PHE A 439 28.32 -5.71 -24.10
N ASN A 440 29.13 -6.19 -25.05
CA ASN A 440 29.38 -5.50 -26.31
C ASN A 440 28.09 -5.39 -27.17
N ALA A 441 27.25 -6.43 -27.18
CA ALA A 441 25.95 -6.40 -27.86
C ALA A 441 24.94 -5.44 -27.19
N SER A 442 25.03 -5.24 -25.87
CA SER A 442 24.21 -4.30 -25.12
C SER A 442 24.62 -2.85 -25.42
N LEU A 443 25.92 -2.57 -25.48
CA LEU A 443 26.45 -1.24 -25.81
C LEU A 443 25.97 -0.77 -27.20
N MET A 444 25.98 -1.67 -28.19
CA MET A 444 25.53 -1.40 -29.57
C MET A 444 24.01 -1.24 -29.72
N LYS A 445 23.21 -1.64 -28.71
CA LYS A 445 21.73 -1.52 -28.72
C LYS A 445 21.22 -0.31 -27.93
N SER A 446 22.11 0.43 -27.26
CA SER A 446 21.71 1.67 -26.61
C SER A 446 21.24 2.69 -27.66
N PRO A 447 20.03 3.24 -27.54
CA PRO A 447 19.48 4.15 -28.53
C PRO A 447 20.32 5.43 -28.58
N THR A 448 21.01 5.62 -29.70
CA THR A 448 21.74 6.84 -30.06
C THR A 448 20.75 7.90 -30.52
N GLY A 449 19.90 8.36 -29.59
CA GLY A 449 18.88 9.35 -29.86
C GLY A 449 18.70 10.27 -28.66
N SER A 450 19.39 11.40 -28.66
CA SER A 450 19.10 12.53 -27.79
C SER A 450 17.68 13.03 -28.09
N SER A 451 16.72 12.62 -27.26
CA SER A 451 15.35 13.13 -27.29
C SER A 451 15.35 14.54 -26.70
N ILE A 452 15.44 15.54 -27.57
CA ILE A 452 15.16 16.95 -27.25
C ILE A 452 13.64 17.05 -27.14
N ILE A 453 13.14 17.29 -25.93
CA ILE A 453 11.73 17.59 -25.69
C ILE A 453 11.58 19.09 -25.92
N GLU A 454 11.06 19.47 -27.09
CA GLU A 454 10.60 20.84 -27.34
C GLU A 454 9.28 21.05 -26.59
N GLU A 455 9.30 21.99 -25.65
CA GLU A 455 8.17 22.43 -24.86
C GLU A 455 7.28 23.34 -25.71
N ALA A 456 6.07 22.90 -26.05
CA ALA A 456 5.09 23.72 -26.76
C ALA A 456 4.40 24.67 -25.78
N VAL A 457 4.56 25.98 -26.03
CA VAL A 457 3.95 27.12 -25.33
C VAL A 457 2.47 27.26 -25.66
#